data_AF-A0A3N5NZJ8-F1
#
_entry.id   AF-A0A3N5NZJ8-F1
#
_cell.length_a   1.000
_cell.length_b   1.000
_cell.length_c   1.000
_cell.angle_alpha   90.00
_cell.angle_beta   90.00
_cell.angle_gamma   90.00
#
_symmetry.space_group_name_H-M   'P 1'
#
loop_
_entity.id
_entity.type
_entity.pdbx_description
1 polymer ?
#
loop_
_entity_poly.entity_id
_entity_poly.type
_entity_poly.pdbx_seq_one_letter_code
_entity_poly.pdbx_strand_id
1 'polypeptide(L)'
;PGPPQRVVPAPSDSAGGTWTGDDRIVFAPLGSHGLMQVAASGGTASPLTSLAAAEGELEHGWPHALADGAIVFTVSQRGRDPRVEVLSPDGQRSRLRVPATGQAQFVETGHLVYGYLGNLMAVRFDAEERTISGAPVAIAKGIQTAIGFGVLGRTGFAVSRTGTLAWLRASPDDARSRLVRVERDGKVVPLSAPAHVFQTPRVSPDGRRLALVVRSGIMTREIRIADAAQPERVTMTIAGGDNQSPAWMDSRRLTFGSNRDGLQKIYTVAVDGARPPAPLFTADATAARNPASWSRPPRLLALYEIEPARARDVLVYRVGESIVPVAATSANERSPAVSPDGRWIAYVADPSGRDEIYATRLDRAGDTLRLTDAGASEPVWTREGLFYREGERMMMRPLEKGAPGEPRLQFEGHFERDPGSNLAAYDIDPGGRFIMLKSALKSRGLRIVRNWATELTAVLGSGF
;
A
#
# COMPACT_ATOMS: atom_id res chain seq x y z
N PRO A 1 11.18 10.02 37.22
CA PRO A 1 10.39 9.67 36.02
C PRO A 1 8.88 9.82 36.30
N GLY A 2 8.23 10.79 35.65
CA GLY A 2 6.77 10.96 35.75
C GLY A 2 6.01 9.99 34.85
N PRO A 3 4.71 9.75 35.10
CA PRO A 3 3.88 8.95 34.20
C PRO A 3 3.71 9.64 32.83
N PRO A 4 3.47 8.89 31.74
CA PRO A 4 3.16 9.47 30.44
C PRO A 4 1.96 10.42 30.52
N GLN A 5 2.10 11.64 30.02
CA GLN A 5 1.03 12.62 29.93
C GLN A 5 0.36 12.56 28.55
N ARG A 6 -0.97 12.55 28.53
CA ARG A 6 -1.75 12.72 27.30
C ARG A 6 -1.78 14.21 26.94
N VAL A 7 -1.19 14.58 25.80
CA VAL A 7 -1.11 15.98 25.33
C VAL A 7 -2.30 16.36 24.45
N VAL A 8 -2.61 15.54 23.45
CA VAL A 8 -3.69 15.77 22.47
C VAL A 8 -4.24 14.43 21.97
N PRO A 9 -5.54 14.29 21.69
CA PRO A 9 -6.06 13.17 20.91
C PRO A 9 -5.61 13.30 19.44
N ALA A 10 -4.97 12.27 18.90
CA ALA A 10 -4.58 12.20 17.49
C ALA A 10 -5.02 10.85 16.90
N PRO A 11 -5.27 10.77 15.57
CA PRO A 11 -5.49 9.50 14.88
C PRO A 11 -4.36 8.50 15.12
N SER A 12 -4.65 7.20 14.96
CA SER A 12 -3.67 6.13 15.14
C SER A 12 -2.48 6.23 14.19
N ASP A 13 -2.69 6.80 13.00
CA ASP A 13 -1.65 7.01 12.01
C ASP A 13 -1.22 8.47 11.93
N SER A 14 0.08 8.70 12.09
CA SER A 14 0.71 10.03 12.06
C SER A 14 2.06 9.95 11.35
N ALA A 15 2.36 10.95 10.54
CA ALA A 15 3.63 11.13 9.86
C ALA A 15 4.63 11.91 10.74
N GLY A 16 4.78 11.52 12.00
CA GLY A 16 5.80 12.04 12.92
C GLY A 16 5.43 13.32 13.67
N GLY A 17 6.39 13.80 14.47
CA GLY A 17 6.28 15.01 15.27
C GLY A 17 7.63 15.48 15.80
N THR A 18 7.73 16.76 16.14
CA THR A 18 8.93 17.42 16.64
C THR A 18 8.58 18.39 17.76
N TRP A 19 9.51 18.52 18.70
CA TRP A 19 9.51 19.59 19.70
C TRP A 19 10.16 20.83 19.11
N THR A 20 9.58 22.00 19.39
CA THR A 20 10.17 23.30 19.07
C THR A 20 10.85 23.88 20.31
N GLY A 21 11.69 24.92 20.12
CA GLY A 21 12.38 25.59 21.23
C GLY A 21 11.46 26.41 22.14
N ASP A 22 10.22 26.67 21.72
CA ASP A 22 9.21 27.45 22.45
C ASP A 22 8.12 26.56 23.09
N ASP A 23 8.50 25.35 23.50
CA ASP A 23 7.62 24.38 24.19
C ASP A 23 6.31 24.07 23.43
N ARG A 24 6.38 23.99 22.10
CA ARG A 24 5.31 23.44 21.27
C ARG A 24 5.69 22.07 20.70
N ILE A 25 4.66 21.30 20.38
CA ILE A 25 4.77 20.08 19.59
C ILE A 25 4.14 20.36 18.24
N VAL A 26 4.92 20.18 17.17
CA VAL A 26 4.43 20.17 15.80
C VAL A 26 4.33 18.72 15.34
N PHE A 27 3.19 18.31 14.81
CA PHE A 27 2.93 16.92 14.44
C PHE A 27 2.04 16.82 13.20
N ALA A 28 2.04 15.66 12.55
CA ALA A 28 1.37 15.44 11.27
C ALA A 28 0.36 14.29 11.35
N PRO A 29 -0.87 14.52 11.85
CA PRO A 29 -1.91 13.50 11.83
C PRO A 29 -2.30 13.19 10.38
N LEU A 30 -2.33 11.91 9.97
CA LEU A 30 -2.76 11.59 8.60
C LEU A 30 -4.21 12.02 8.36
N GLY A 31 -4.49 12.55 7.17
CA GLY A 31 -5.81 13.07 6.82
C GLY A 31 -6.16 14.46 7.37
N SER A 32 -5.27 15.12 8.16
CA SER A 32 -5.51 16.52 8.59
C SER A 32 -5.24 17.57 7.53
N HIS A 33 -4.73 17.16 6.36
CA HIS A 33 -4.39 18.04 5.24
C HIS A 33 -3.36 19.13 5.64
N GLY A 34 -2.42 18.82 6.53
CA GLY A 34 -1.37 19.76 6.95
C GLY A 34 -0.74 19.40 8.30
N LEU A 35 0.35 20.08 8.65
CA LEU A 35 0.94 20.03 9.98
C LEU A 35 0.02 20.71 11.00
N MET A 36 -0.03 20.15 12.20
CA MET A 36 -0.75 20.65 13.37
C MET A 36 0.25 21.03 14.47
N GLN A 37 -0.17 21.92 15.36
CA GLN A 37 0.63 22.34 16.52
C GLN A 37 -0.21 22.33 17.81
N VAL A 38 0.44 22.07 18.94
CA VAL A 38 -0.14 22.13 20.28
C VAL A 38 0.92 22.51 21.31
N ALA A 39 0.54 23.10 22.44
CA ALA A 39 1.46 23.32 23.55
C ALA A 39 1.96 21.99 24.13
N ALA A 40 3.20 21.96 24.61
CA ALA A 40 3.82 20.84 25.32
C ALA A 40 2.96 20.30 26.48
N SER A 41 2.32 21.23 27.19
CA SER A 41 1.44 20.96 28.34
C SER A 41 0.08 20.37 27.95
N GLY A 42 -0.26 20.31 26.67
CA GLY A 42 -1.53 19.85 26.15
C GLY A 42 -2.50 20.97 25.80
N GLY A 43 -3.65 20.59 25.25
CA GLY A 43 -4.72 21.51 24.87
C GLY A 43 -5.28 21.23 23.47
N THR A 44 -5.96 22.22 22.91
CA THR A 44 -6.54 22.14 21.57
C THR A 44 -5.45 22.35 20.52
N ALA A 45 -5.28 21.39 19.61
CA ALA A 45 -4.37 21.55 18.49
C ALA A 45 -4.94 22.50 17.43
N SER A 46 -4.07 23.27 16.79
CA SER A 46 -4.42 24.17 15.67
C SER A 46 -3.59 23.84 14.43
N PRO A 47 -4.09 24.17 13.21
CA PRO A 47 -3.30 24.03 11.99
C PRO A 47 -2.07 24.93 12.02
N LEU A 48 -0.94 24.40 11.57
CA LEU A 48 0.29 25.15 11.32
C LEU A 48 0.49 25.43 9.82
N THR A 49 0.04 24.53 8.96
CA THR A 49 0.12 24.68 7.50
C THR A 49 -1.19 24.29 6.83
N SER A 50 -1.44 24.80 5.63
CA SER A 50 -2.54 24.38 4.74
C SER A 50 -2.01 23.85 3.40
N LEU A 51 -2.74 22.91 2.78
CA LEU A 51 -2.41 22.40 1.44
C LEU A 51 -2.69 23.44 0.36
N ALA A 52 -1.77 23.57 -0.58
CA ALA A 52 -2.02 24.18 -1.89
C ALA A 52 -2.69 23.15 -2.81
N ALA A 53 -3.98 22.88 -2.59
CA ALA A 53 -4.75 21.88 -3.34
C ALA A 53 -4.77 22.15 -4.86
N ALA A 54 -4.76 23.43 -5.26
CA ALA A 54 -4.66 23.85 -6.67
C ALA A 54 -3.34 23.42 -7.33
N GLU A 55 -2.28 23.21 -6.53
CA GLU A 55 -0.98 22.70 -6.97
C GLU A 55 -0.86 21.17 -6.80
N GLY A 56 -1.94 20.51 -6.41
CA GLY A 56 -2.00 19.06 -6.26
C GLY A 56 -1.33 18.52 -4.99
N GLU A 57 -1.13 19.35 -3.96
CA GLU A 57 -0.67 18.89 -2.64
C GLU A 57 -1.70 17.95 -2.01
N LEU A 58 -1.20 16.85 -1.44
CA LEU A 58 -2.04 15.81 -0.84
C LEU A 58 -1.86 15.75 0.68
N GLU A 59 -0.62 15.76 1.16
CA GLU A 59 -0.31 15.73 2.59
C GLU A 59 1.01 16.42 2.94
N HIS A 60 1.11 16.87 4.19
CA HIS A 60 2.35 17.35 4.81
C HIS A 60 2.72 16.42 5.96
N GLY A 61 4.00 16.11 6.12
CA GLY A 61 4.46 15.32 7.25
C GLY A 61 5.95 15.35 7.50
N TRP A 62 6.37 14.55 8.47
CA TRP A 62 7.73 14.42 8.96
C TRP A 62 8.36 15.75 9.38
N PRO A 63 7.72 16.53 10.29
CA PRO A 63 8.24 17.82 10.70
C PRO A 63 9.55 17.66 11.50
N HIS A 64 10.50 18.54 11.26
CA HIS A 64 11.78 18.65 11.97
C HIS A 64 12.04 20.11 12.30
N ALA A 65 12.06 20.44 13.59
CA ALA A 65 12.24 21.82 14.05
C ALA A 65 13.71 22.25 13.98
N LEU A 66 13.91 23.49 13.55
CA LEU A 66 15.18 24.20 13.59
C LEU A 66 15.26 25.07 14.85
N ALA A 67 16.48 25.49 15.20
CA ALA A 67 16.75 26.24 16.43
C ALA A 67 16.06 27.61 16.47
N ASP A 68 15.82 28.21 15.30
CA ASP A 68 15.14 29.50 15.13
C ASP A 68 13.60 29.39 15.05
N GLY A 69 13.05 28.18 15.23
CA GLY A 69 11.62 27.92 15.18
C GLY A 69 11.07 27.59 13.79
N ALA A 70 11.89 27.59 12.74
CA ALA A 70 11.45 27.11 11.44
C ALA A 70 11.25 25.58 11.44
N ILE A 71 10.41 25.09 10.53
CA ILE A 71 10.07 23.68 10.42
C ILE A 71 10.44 23.17 9.03
N VAL A 72 11.34 22.19 8.95
CA VAL A 72 11.57 21.39 7.74
C VAL A 72 10.52 20.28 7.69
N PHE A 73 9.88 20.07 6.55
CA PHE A 73 8.84 19.04 6.41
C PHE A 73 8.76 18.51 4.98
N THR A 74 8.06 17.40 4.80
CA THR A 74 7.86 16.74 3.51
C THR A 74 6.45 16.96 3.00
N VAL A 75 6.32 17.24 1.71
CA VAL A 75 5.04 17.48 1.02
C VAL A 75 4.84 16.42 -0.06
N SER A 76 3.75 15.67 0.01
CA SER A 76 3.34 14.76 -1.07
C SER A 76 2.46 15.48 -2.09
N GLN A 77 2.57 15.09 -3.36
CA GLN A 77 1.83 15.67 -4.47
C GLN A 77 1.33 14.62 -5.44
N ARG A 78 0.20 14.91 -6.09
CA ARG A 78 -0.36 14.03 -7.11
C ARG A 78 0.58 13.94 -8.32
N GLY A 79 0.98 12.71 -8.66
CA GLY A 79 1.78 12.42 -9.86
C GLY A 79 3.22 12.92 -9.81
N ARG A 80 3.74 13.29 -8.63
CA ARG A 80 5.12 13.76 -8.43
C ARG A 80 5.72 13.10 -7.20
N ASP A 81 7.05 12.97 -7.17
CA ASP A 81 7.77 12.54 -5.98
C ASP A 81 7.54 13.55 -4.83
N PRO A 82 7.42 13.09 -3.56
CA PRO A 82 7.38 14.01 -2.43
C PRO A 82 8.65 14.86 -2.36
N ARG A 83 8.52 16.07 -1.84
CA ARG A 83 9.62 17.05 -1.75
C ARG A 83 9.76 17.62 -0.34
N VAL A 84 10.93 18.19 -0.06
CA VAL A 84 11.20 18.89 1.19
C VAL A 84 10.84 20.37 1.06
N GLU A 85 10.21 20.93 2.08
CA GLU A 85 9.96 22.36 2.24
C GLU A 85 10.36 22.84 3.63
N VAL A 86 10.48 24.16 3.77
CA VAL A 86 10.72 24.83 5.05
C VAL A 86 9.63 25.86 5.29
N LEU A 87 9.04 25.84 6.49
CA LEU A 87 8.17 26.89 7.00
C LEU A 87 8.98 27.78 7.93
N SER A 88 9.15 29.04 7.55
CA SER A 88 9.77 30.07 8.38
C SER A 88 8.84 30.53 9.52
N PRO A 89 9.36 31.10 10.62
CA PRO A 89 8.54 31.54 11.76
C PRO A 89 7.50 32.62 11.40
N ASP A 90 7.76 33.39 10.35
CA ASP A 90 6.84 34.38 9.79
C ASP A 90 5.72 33.78 8.92
N GLY A 91 5.70 32.46 8.75
CA GLY A 91 4.72 31.72 7.95
C GLY A 91 5.10 31.56 6.47
N GLN A 92 6.27 32.05 6.03
CA GLN A 92 6.69 31.88 4.64
C GLN A 92 7.17 30.45 4.36
N ARG A 93 6.77 29.92 3.20
CA ARG A 93 7.17 28.58 2.72
C ARG A 93 8.25 28.67 1.65
N SER A 94 9.39 28.01 1.90
CA SER A 94 10.48 27.85 0.95
C SER A 94 10.52 26.43 0.40
N ARG A 95 10.45 26.28 -0.94
CA ARG A 95 10.50 24.98 -1.60
C ARG A 95 11.92 24.56 -1.85
N LEU A 96 12.35 23.49 -1.21
CA LEU A 96 13.65 22.89 -1.51
C LEU A 96 13.43 21.91 -2.67
N ARG A 97 14.20 22.04 -3.75
CA ARG A 97 14.12 21.15 -4.93
C ARG A 97 14.76 19.79 -4.64
N VAL A 98 14.44 19.22 -3.47
CA VAL A 98 14.98 17.99 -2.93
C VAL A 98 13.85 16.96 -2.88
N PRO A 99 13.90 15.90 -3.71
CA PRO A 99 12.94 14.82 -3.59
C PRO A 99 13.26 13.99 -2.35
N ALA A 100 12.24 13.56 -1.61
CA ALA A 100 12.43 12.79 -0.39
C ALA A 100 11.39 11.66 -0.26
N THR A 101 11.80 10.58 0.40
CA THR A 101 10.90 9.53 0.90
C THR A 101 10.94 9.58 2.42
N GLY A 102 9.84 9.97 3.05
CA GLY A 102 9.78 10.12 4.50
C GLY A 102 10.51 11.37 5.02
N GLN A 103 11.12 11.27 6.20
CA GLN A 103 11.69 12.42 6.88
C GLN A 103 12.98 12.98 6.26
N ALA A 104 13.16 14.29 6.41
CA ALA A 104 14.40 15.03 6.21
C ALA A 104 14.80 15.70 7.52
N GLN A 105 16.06 15.58 7.94
CA GLN A 105 16.58 16.16 9.18
C GLN A 105 17.70 17.14 8.85
N PHE A 106 17.64 18.33 9.43
CA PHE A 106 18.78 19.23 9.48
C PHE A 106 19.78 18.74 10.53
N VAL A 107 21.05 18.74 10.16
CA VAL A 107 22.17 18.41 11.06
C VAL A 107 23.08 19.62 11.23
N GLU A 108 23.64 19.80 12.43
CA GLU A 108 24.40 21.00 12.84
C GLU A 108 25.62 21.32 11.94
N THR A 109 26.10 20.33 11.18
CA THR A 109 27.12 20.54 10.12
C THR A 109 26.64 21.41 8.95
N GLY A 110 25.38 21.86 8.93
CA GLY A 110 24.84 22.70 7.86
C GLY A 110 24.30 21.89 6.66
N HIS A 111 23.77 20.69 6.90
CA HIS A 111 23.28 19.81 5.85
C HIS A 111 21.86 19.32 6.15
N LEU A 112 21.08 19.08 5.10
CA LEU A 112 19.87 18.26 5.18
C LEU A 112 20.22 16.82 4.84
N VAL A 113 19.78 15.90 5.69
CA VAL A 113 19.94 14.46 5.55
C VAL A 113 18.56 13.84 5.34
N TYR A 114 18.40 13.06 4.29
CA TYR A 114 17.08 12.55 3.90
C TYR A 114 17.18 11.23 3.13
N GLY A 115 16.08 10.47 3.09
CA GLY A 115 16.00 9.24 2.31
C GLY A 115 15.54 9.49 0.87
N TYR A 116 16.20 8.90 -0.13
CA TYR A 116 15.73 8.89 -1.52
C TYR A 116 16.19 7.64 -2.27
N LEU A 117 15.26 6.94 -2.94
CA LEU A 117 15.51 5.72 -3.72
C LEU A 117 16.36 4.66 -2.99
N GLY A 118 16.11 4.45 -1.69
CA GLY A 118 16.84 3.47 -0.87
C GLY A 118 18.26 3.90 -0.48
N ASN A 119 18.59 5.18 -0.66
CA ASN A 119 19.84 5.80 -0.19
C ASN A 119 19.55 6.83 0.89
N LEU A 120 20.51 7.02 1.79
CA LEU A 120 20.58 8.20 2.63
C LEU A 120 21.40 9.25 1.86
N MET A 121 20.81 10.41 1.68
CA MET A 121 21.35 11.53 0.93
C MET A 121 21.70 12.68 1.86
N ALA A 122 22.67 13.50 1.47
CA ALA A 122 22.98 14.77 2.11
C ALA A 122 23.09 15.89 1.07
N VAL A 123 22.62 17.08 1.42
CA VAL A 123 22.82 18.30 0.62
C VAL A 123 23.11 19.47 1.56
N ARG A 124 23.97 20.40 1.15
CA ARG A 124 24.25 21.61 1.92
C ARG A 124 22.96 22.42 2.03
N PHE A 125 22.64 22.83 3.24
CA PHE A 125 21.47 23.65 3.52
C PHE A 125 21.88 24.86 4.33
N ASP A 126 21.53 26.02 3.80
CA ASP A 126 21.64 27.28 4.51
C ASP A 126 20.37 27.47 5.34
N ALA A 127 20.53 27.38 6.66
CA ALA A 127 19.41 27.49 7.57
C ALA A 127 18.88 28.92 7.65
N GLU A 128 19.68 29.95 7.38
CA GLU A 128 19.22 31.34 7.43
C GLU A 128 18.46 31.69 6.15
N GLU A 129 19.06 31.40 5.00
CA GLU A 129 18.51 31.71 3.68
C GLU A 129 17.41 30.73 3.22
N ARG A 130 17.26 29.60 3.92
CA ARG A 130 16.34 28.49 3.55
C ARG A 130 16.59 27.95 2.14
N THR A 131 17.85 27.92 1.73
CA THR A 131 18.26 27.45 0.41
C THR A 131 19.17 26.24 0.52
N ILE A 132 19.22 25.47 -0.57
CA ILE A 132 20.20 24.41 -0.74
C ILE A 132 21.27 24.84 -1.73
N SER A 133 22.48 24.33 -1.57
CA SER A 133 23.57 24.54 -2.50
C SER A 133 24.30 23.24 -2.82
N GLY A 134 24.83 23.15 -4.04
CA GLY A 134 25.47 21.95 -4.56
C GLY A 134 24.49 20.84 -4.95
N ALA A 135 25.05 19.73 -5.44
CA ALA A 135 24.29 18.54 -5.78
C ALA A 135 24.14 17.63 -4.54
N PRO A 136 22.97 16.99 -4.33
CA PRO A 136 22.84 16.00 -3.28
C PRO A 136 23.75 14.78 -3.47
N VAL A 137 24.37 14.31 -2.39
CA VAL A 137 25.32 13.20 -2.40
C VAL A 137 24.77 12.02 -1.59
N ALA A 138 24.93 10.81 -2.11
CA ALA A 138 24.57 9.59 -1.39
C ALA A 138 25.66 9.25 -0.35
N ILE A 139 25.29 9.28 0.93
CA ILE A 139 26.18 9.06 2.08
C ILE A 139 26.04 7.65 2.68
N ALA A 140 24.93 6.97 2.42
CA ALA A 140 24.77 5.54 2.69
C ALA A 140 23.81 4.91 1.67
N LYS A 141 24.05 3.63 1.34
CA LYS A 141 23.20 2.86 0.40
C LYS A 141 22.48 1.73 1.12
N GLY A 142 21.31 1.38 0.62
CA GLY A 142 20.52 0.26 1.13
C GLY A 142 19.87 0.55 2.48
N ILE A 143 19.39 1.78 2.69
CA ILE A 143 18.60 2.16 3.86
C ILE A 143 17.16 1.68 3.70
N GLN A 144 16.55 1.26 4.80
CA GLN A 144 15.14 0.87 4.82
C GLN A 144 14.26 2.08 4.49
N THR A 145 13.51 1.95 3.41
CA THR A 145 12.43 2.87 3.05
C THR A 145 11.12 2.08 2.96
N ALA A 146 10.02 2.73 3.28
CA ALA A 146 8.67 2.20 3.08
C ALA A 146 7.84 3.26 2.38
N ILE A 147 7.04 2.85 1.39
CA ILE A 147 6.07 3.72 0.74
C ILE A 147 4.72 3.39 1.38
N GLY A 148 4.26 4.26 2.28
CA GLY A 148 3.04 4.21 3.10
C GLY A 148 2.82 5.61 3.72
N PHE A 149 1.80 5.80 4.56
CA PHE A 149 1.47 7.11 5.17
C PHE A 149 1.12 8.20 4.12
N GLY A 150 -0.02 8.05 3.44
CA GLY A 150 -0.55 9.10 2.55
C GLY A 150 0.41 9.60 1.46
N VAL A 151 1.20 8.68 0.88
CA VAL A 151 2.20 8.92 -0.18
C VAL A 151 3.49 9.60 0.30
N LEU A 152 3.61 10.01 1.57
CA LEU A 152 4.83 10.62 2.12
C LEU A 152 6.00 9.64 2.20
N GLY A 153 5.71 8.35 2.42
CA GLY A 153 6.73 7.33 2.69
C GLY A 153 7.37 7.50 4.07
N ARG A 154 8.35 6.64 4.38
CA ARG A 154 9.13 6.65 5.61
C ARG A 154 10.54 6.15 5.34
N THR A 155 11.55 6.72 5.98
CA THR A 155 12.93 6.20 5.96
C THR A 155 13.37 5.84 7.37
N GLY A 156 14.12 4.75 7.54
CA GLY A 156 14.56 4.29 8.86
C GLY A 156 15.89 4.90 9.31
N PHE A 157 15.97 6.21 9.59
CA PHE A 157 17.16 6.81 10.21
C PHE A 157 16.82 7.85 11.27
N ALA A 158 17.82 8.14 12.12
CA ALA A 158 17.84 9.27 13.02
C ALA A 158 19.28 9.78 13.19
N VAL A 159 19.45 11.09 13.30
CA VAL A 159 20.73 11.72 13.65
C VAL A 159 20.62 12.36 15.03
N SER A 160 21.56 12.07 15.93
CA SER A 160 21.64 12.77 17.21
C SER A 160 22.19 14.19 17.02
N ARG A 161 21.91 15.09 17.97
CA ARG A 161 22.53 16.44 17.99
C ARG A 161 24.06 16.36 18.01
N THR A 162 24.62 15.37 18.71
CA THR A 162 26.06 15.09 18.75
C THR A 162 26.63 14.47 17.47
N GLY A 163 25.84 14.36 16.39
CA GLY A 163 26.30 13.87 15.10
C GLY A 163 26.49 12.36 15.01
N THR A 164 25.78 11.57 15.82
CA THR A 164 25.73 10.10 15.67
C THR A 164 24.57 9.74 14.75
N LEU A 165 24.86 8.99 13.69
CA LEU A 165 23.85 8.49 12.76
C LEU A 165 23.45 7.07 13.15
N ALA A 166 22.15 6.85 13.33
CA ALA A 166 21.55 5.53 13.44
C ALA A 166 20.66 5.28 12.21
N TRP A 167 20.82 4.13 11.56
CA TRP A 167 19.97 3.77 10.43
C TRP A 167 19.68 2.28 10.36
N LEU A 168 18.50 1.96 9.87
CA LEU A 168 18.04 0.62 9.57
C LEU A 168 18.47 0.25 8.17
N ARG A 169 19.29 -0.79 8.06
CA ARG A 169 19.64 -1.33 6.75
C ARG A 169 18.41 -2.01 6.15
N ALA A 170 18.06 -1.64 4.93
CA ALA A 170 17.15 -2.44 4.11
C ALA A 170 17.80 -3.81 3.93
N SER A 171 17.13 -4.88 4.39
CA SER A 171 17.44 -6.17 3.80
C SER A 171 17.12 -6.07 2.30
N PRO A 172 17.98 -6.57 1.40
CA PRO A 172 17.62 -6.74 -0.02
C PRO A 172 16.27 -7.45 -0.19
N ASP A 173 15.90 -8.24 0.82
CA ASP A 173 14.71 -9.06 0.92
C ASP A 173 13.57 -8.44 1.77
N ASP A 174 13.75 -7.27 2.40
CA ASP A 174 12.81 -6.73 3.42
C ASP A 174 11.42 -6.34 2.86
N ALA A 175 11.36 -6.03 1.57
CA ALA A 175 10.10 -5.81 0.86
C ALA A 175 9.75 -6.98 -0.08
N ARG A 176 10.63 -7.99 -0.17
CA ARG A 176 10.49 -9.08 -1.12
C ARG A 176 9.81 -10.26 -0.44
N SER A 177 8.66 -10.63 -0.98
CA SER A 177 7.98 -11.85 -0.62
C SER A 177 8.55 -13.01 -1.44
N ARG A 178 8.52 -14.20 -0.86
CA ARG A 178 8.66 -15.45 -1.58
C ARG A 178 7.29 -16.01 -1.89
N LEU A 179 7.15 -16.54 -3.08
CA LEU A 179 5.98 -17.30 -3.46
C LEU A 179 6.05 -18.69 -2.81
N VAL A 180 4.96 -19.09 -2.17
CA VAL A 180 4.85 -20.41 -1.55
C VAL A 180 3.54 -21.08 -1.95
N ARG A 181 3.59 -22.40 -2.07
CA ARG A 181 2.41 -23.24 -2.12
C ARG A 181 2.11 -23.74 -0.71
N VAL A 182 0.88 -23.67 -0.26
CA VAL A 182 0.44 -24.16 1.04
C VAL A 182 -0.62 -25.23 0.82
N GLU A 183 -0.36 -26.41 1.36
CA GLU A 183 -1.30 -27.53 1.31
C GLU A 183 -2.48 -27.30 2.26
N ARG A 184 -3.53 -28.11 2.14
CA ARG A 184 -4.75 -27.97 2.98
C ARG A 184 -4.48 -28.10 4.48
N ASP A 185 -3.45 -28.84 4.88
CA ASP A 185 -3.03 -29.01 6.27
C ASP A 185 -2.11 -27.87 6.78
N GLY A 186 -1.84 -26.85 5.96
CA GLY A 186 -0.94 -25.75 6.28
C GLY A 186 0.54 -26.03 5.95
N LYS A 187 0.88 -27.19 5.39
CA LYS A 187 2.26 -27.49 5.00
C LYS A 187 2.72 -26.53 3.90
N VAL A 188 3.79 -25.80 4.19
CA VAL A 188 4.37 -24.79 3.28
C VAL A 188 5.45 -25.41 2.41
N VAL A 189 5.31 -25.27 1.10
CA VAL A 189 6.28 -25.69 0.07
C VAL A 189 6.74 -24.44 -0.69
N PRO A 190 8.02 -24.04 -0.59
CA PRO A 190 8.54 -22.93 -1.37
C PRO A 190 8.41 -23.19 -2.88
N LEU A 191 8.05 -22.16 -3.65
CA LEU A 191 8.11 -22.21 -5.10
C LEU A 191 9.42 -21.57 -5.57
N SER A 192 10.03 -22.16 -6.60
CA SER A 192 11.30 -21.69 -7.16
C SER A 192 11.08 -20.43 -7.97
N ALA A 193 11.06 -19.26 -7.33
CA ALA A 193 10.98 -17.97 -8.00
C ALA A 193 11.87 -16.94 -7.28
N PRO A 194 12.48 -15.99 -8.00
CA PRO A 194 13.19 -14.90 -7.37
C PRO A 194 12.26 -14.14 -6.41
N ALA A 195 12.76 -13.79 -5.23
CA ALA A 195 12.02 -12.94 -4.32
C ALA A 195 11.79 -11.57 -4.97
N HIS A 196 10.57 -11.06 -4.89
CA HIS A 196 10.16 -9.75 -5.40
C HIS A 196 9.12 -9.13 -4.46
N VAL A 197 8.84 -7.84 -4.63
CA VAL A 197 7.67 -7.18 -4.00
C VAL A 197 6.41 -7.66 -4.71
N PHE A 198 6.00 -8.90 -4.44
CA PHE A 198 4.83 -9.53 -5.01
C PHE A 198 3.56 -9.02 -4.32
N GLN A 199 2.49 -8.90 -5.09
CA GLN A 199 1.14 -8.66 -4.61
C GLN A 199 0.15 -9.55 -5.37
N THR A 200 -0.97 -9.87 -4.72
CA THR A 200 -2.18 -10.41 -5.35
C THR A 200 -1.93 -11.57 -6.33
N PRO A 201 -1.38 -12.72 -5.88
CA PRO A 201 -1.19 -13.87 -6.76
C PRO A 201 -2.53 -14.40 -7.25
N ARG A 202 -2.66 -14.76 -8.54
CA ARG A 202 -3.89 -15.33 -9.10
C ARG A 202 -3.61 -16.48 -10.05
N VAL A 203 -4.16 -17.64 -9.77
CA VAL A 203 -4.01 -18.85 -10.58
C VAL A 203 -5.12 -18.89 -11.65
N SER A 204 -4.76 -19.27 -12.87
CA SER A 204 -5.74 -19.42 -13.94
C SER A 204 -6.72 -20.57 -13.63
N PRO A 205 -7.96 -20.53 -14.16
CA PRO A 205 -8.95 -21.57 -13.88
C PRO A 205 -8.54 -23.01 -14.25
N ASP A 206 -7.59 -23.17 -15.19
CA ASP A 206 -7.00 -24.46 -15.56
C ASP A 206 -5.75 -24.85 -14.74
N GLY A 207 -5.32 -23.98 -13.82
CA GLY A 207 -4.18 -24.23 -12.93
C GLY A 207 -2.82 -24.09 -13.60
N ARG A 208 -2.74 -23.63 -14.86
CA ARG A 208 -1.50 -23.64 -15.64
C ARG A 208 -0.69 -22.35 -15.57
N ARG A 209 -1.36 -21.23 -15.28
CA ARG A 209 -0.75 -19.90 -15.28
C ARG A 209 -0.95 -19.22 -13.94
N LEU A 210 0.02 -18.41 -13.57
CA LEU A 210 0.00 -17.58 -12.37
C LEU A 210 0.23 -16.13 -12.78
N ALA A 211 -0.71 -15.25 -12.45
CA ALA A 211 -0.53 -13.81 -12.54
C ALA A 211 0.00 -13.27 -11.21
N LEU A 212 1.03 -12.44 -11.27
CA LEU A 212 1.69 -11.80 -10.12
C LEU A 212 1.81 -10.32 -10.38
N VAL A 213 1.33 -9.49 -9.45
CA VAL A 213 1.63 -8.07 -9.45
C VAL A 213 3.03 -7.88 -8.88
N VAL A 214 3.88 -7.16 -9.60
CA VAL A 214 5.25 -6.84 -9.19
C VAL A 214 5.44 -5.34 -9.21
N ARG A 215 5.96 -4.79 -8.11
CA ARG A 215 6.30 -3.37 -8.06
C ARG A 215 7.46 -3.06 -9.00
N SER A 216 7.26 -2.15 -9.95
CA SER A 216 8.26 -1.69 -10.93
C SER A 216 8.73 -0.26 -10.70
N GLY A 217 8.07 0.50 -9.82
CA GLY A 217 8.47 1.84 -9.36
C GLY A 217 7.71 2.28 -8.10
N ILE A 218 7.81 3.56 -7.74
CA ILE A 218 7.16 4.10 -6.53
C ILE A 218 5.64 3.96 -6.63
N MET A 219 5.08 4.43 -7.76
CA MET A 219 3.65 4.47 -8.09
C MET A 219 3.28 3.60 -9.29
N THR A 220 4.19 2.71 -9.72
CA THR A 220 4.00 1.85 -10.90
C THR A 220 4.17 0.38 -10.55
N ARG A 221 3.29 -0.44 -11.13
CA ARG A 221 3.25 -1.89 -11.00
C ARG A 221 3.07 -2.53 -12.36
N GLU A 222 3.69 -3.69 -12.51
CA GLU A 222 3.55 -4.58 -13.67
C GLU A 222 2.82 -5.86 -13.24
N ILE A 223 2.18 -6.51 -14.20
CA ILE A 223 1.63 -7.85 -14.00
C ILE A 223 2.48 -8.84 -14.80
N ARG A 224 3.08 -9.82 -14.13
CA ARG A 224 3.80 -10.92 -14.76
C ARG A 224 2.93 -12.16 -14.79
N ILE A 225 2.87 -12.81 -15.94
CA ILE A 225 2.18 -14.08 -16.14
C ILE A 225 3.24 -15.16 -16.28
N ALA A 226 3.28 -16.10 -15.34
CA ALA A 226 4.24 -17.19 -15.30
C ALA A 226 3.54 -18.56 -15.42
N ASP A 227 4.34 -19.60 -15.65
CA ASP A 227 3.90 -20.98 -15.45
C ASP A 227 3.61 -21.22 -13.96
N ALA A 228 2.46 -21.82 -13.63
CA ALA A 228 2.07 -22.00 -12.23
C ALA A 228 2.89 -23.08 -11.50
N ALA A 229 3.42 -24.08 -12.23
CA ALA A 229 4.27 -25.13 -11.66
C ALA A 229 5.74 -24.68 -11.56
N GLN A 230 6.17 -23.77 -12.45
CA GLN A 230 7.50 -23.18 -12.49
C GLN A 230 7.42 -21.64 -12.59
N PRO A 231 7.09 -20.94 -11.48
CA PRO A 231 6.84 -19.49 -11.50
C PRO A 231 8.04 -18.62 -11.87
N GLU A 232 9.26 -19.16 -11.92
CA GLU A 232 10.42 -18.53 -12.53
C GLU A 232 10.30 -18.34 -14.06
N ARG A 233 9.45 -19.15 -14.72
CA ARG A 233 9.21 -19.08 -16.17
C ARG A 233 8.11 -18.06 -16.47
N VAL A 234 8.49 -16.79 -16.56
CA VAL A 234 7.60 -15.72 -17.02
C VAL A 234 7.36 -15.85 -18.52
N THR A 235 6.09 -15.87 -18.92
CA THR A 235 5.64 -16.01 -20.33
C THR A 235 5.16 -14.70 -20.92
N MET A 236 4.71 -13.75 -20.09
CA MET A 236 4.23 -12.44 -20.52
C MET A 236 4.36 -11.43 -19.39
N THR A 237 4.66 -10.17 -19.74
CA THR A 237 4.65 -9.03 -18.82
C THR A 237 3.74 -7.94 -19.36
N ILE A 238 2.81 -7.48 -18.52
CA ILE A 238 1.93 -6.33 -18.79
C ILE A 238 2.54 -5.13 -18.07
N ALA A 239 3.06 -4.18 -18.84
CA ALA A 239 3.68 -2.95 -18.36
C ALA A 239 2.92 -1.70 -18.85
N GLY A 240 3.40 -0.53 -18.42
CA GLY A 240 2.80 0.78 -18.70
C GLY A 240 1.69 1.13 -17.71
N GLY A 241 1.86 2.25 -17.00
CA GLY A 241 0.96 2.67 -15.92
C GLY A 241 1.10 1.84 -14.63
N ASP A 242 0.10 1.96 -13.77
CA ASP A 242 -0.05 1.23 -12.51
C ASP A 242 -1.01 0.05 -12.70
N ASN A 243 -0.47 -1.14 -12.96
CA ASN A 243 -1.24 -2.33 -13.26
C ASN A 243 -1.48 -3.15 -11.99
N GLN A 244 -2.74 -3.34 -11.62
CA GLN A 244 -3.13 -3.96 -10.35
C GLN A 244 -4.35 -4.86 -10.48
N SER A 245 -4.63 -5.60 -9.40
CA SER A 245 -5.86 -6.38 -9.26
C SER A 245 -6.14 -7.33 -10.43
N PRO A 246 -5.20 -8.22 -10.80
CA PRO A 246 -5.45 -9.20 -11.86
C PRO A 246 -6.62 -10.09 -11.48
N ALA A 247 -7.45 -10.44 -12.46
CA ALA A 247 -8.52 -11.41 -12.32
C ALA A 247 -8.66 -12.19 -13.63
N TRP A 248 -8.58 -13.52 -13.57
CA TRP A 248 -8.73 -14.36 -14.74
C TRP A 248 -10.19 -14.40 -15.17
N MET A 249 -10.49 -13.86 -16.35
CA MET A 249 -11.79 -14.07 -16.98
C MET A 249 -11.89 -15.56 -17.32
N ASP A 250 -10.91 -16.09 -18.04
CA ASP A 250 -10.76 -17.51 -18.32
C ASP A 250 -9.29 -17.89 -18.40
N SER A 251 -8.97 -19.13 -18.76
CA SER A 251 -7.58 -19.60 -18.89
C SER A 251 -6.77 -18.90 -20.00
N ARG A 252 -7.39 -18.04 -20.82
CA ARG A 252 -6.76 -17.33 -21.94
C ARG A 252 -6.88 -15.81 -21.87
N ARG A 253 -7.70 -15.27 -20.97
CA ARG A 253 -7.95 -13.83 -20.84
C ARG A 253 -7.85 -13.37 -19.40
N LEU A 254 -7.06 -12.33 -19.19
CA LEU A 254 -6.86 -11.68 -17.90
C LEU A 254 -7.47 -10.29 -17.94
N THR A 255 -8.22 -9.93 -16.91
CA THR A 255 -8.59 -8.54 -16.62
C THR A 255 -7.74 -7.96 -15.53
N PHE A 256 -7.51 -6.65 -15.57
CA PHE A 256 -6.72 -5.94 -14.57
C PHE A 256 -7.11 -4.46 -14.54
N GLY A 257 -6.84 -3.78 -13.44
CA GLY A 257 -6.97 -2.33 -13.35
C GLY A 257 -5.70 -1.65 -13.87
N SER A 258 -5.86 -0.56 -14.63
CA SER A 258 -4.73 0.27 -15.08
C SER A 258 -5.11 1.74 -15.23
N ASN A 259 -4.18 2.64 -14.91
CA ASN A 259 -4.28 4.08 -15.15
C ASN A 259 -3.56 4.52 -16.45
N ARG A 260 -3.26 3.57 -17.35
CA ARG A 260 -2.47 3.82 -18.57
C ARG A 260 -3.02 4.93 -19.46
N ASP A 261 -4.33 5.15 -19.46
CA ASP A 261 -5.00 6.20 -20.24
C ASP A 261 -5.67 7.26 -19.33
N GLY A 262 -5.13 7.52 -18.14
CA GLY A 262 -5.62 8.53 -17.20
C GLY A 262 -6.25 7.92 -15.94
N LEU A 263 -7.57 8.12 -15.75
CA LEU A 263 -8.28 7.52 -14.60
C LEU A 263 -8.18 6.00 -14.64
N GLN A 264 -8.07 5.36 -13.47
CA GLN A 264 -8.00 3.90 -13.34
C GLN A 264 -9.24 3.22 -13.95
N LYS A 265 -9.03 2.41 -14.99
CA LYS A 265 -10.06 1.64 -15.71
C LYS A 265 -9.75 0.14 -15.68
N ILE A 266 -10.75 -0.67 -16.02
CA ILE A 266 -10.59 -2.13 -16.17
C ILE A 266 -10.22 -2.44 -17.61
N TYR A 267 -9.07 -3.08 -17.80
CA TYR A 267 -8.57 -3.57 -19.08
C TYR A 267 -8.68 -5.09 -19.14
N THR A 268 -8.69 -5.61 -20.37
CA THR A 268 -8.63 -7.03 -20.68
C THR A 268 -7.52 -7.30 -21.69
N VAL A 269 -6.87 -8.45 -21.58
CA VAL A 269 -5.82 -8.89 -22.50
C VAL A 269 -5.86 -10.40 -22.71
N ALA A 270 -5.59 -10.83 -23.95
CA ALA A 270 -5.35 -12.23 -24.26
C ALA A 270 -3.91 -12.61 -23.88
N VAL A 271 -3.74 -13.70 -23.16
CA VAL A 271 -2.41 -14.11 -22.62
C VAL A 271 -1.57 -14.91 -23.62
N ASP A 272 -1.96 -14.87 -24.90
CA ASP A 272 -1.11 -15.21 -26.05
C ASP A 272 -0.28 -14.02 -26.53
N GLY A 273 -0.56 -12.81 -26.04
CA GLY A 273 0.17 -11.59 -26.39
C GLY A 273 -0.12 -11.05 -27.79
N ALA A 274 -1.09 -11.61 -28.51
CA ALA A 274 -1.33 -11.26 -29.92
C ALA A 274 -1.90 -9.84 -30.11
N ARG A 275 -2.48 -9.24 -29.06
CA ARG A 275 -3.06 -7.90 -29.08
C ARG A 275 -2.70 -7.14 -27.81
N PRO A 276 -2.54 -5.81 -27.88
CA PRO A 276 -2.34 -4.98 -26.70
C PRO A 276 -3.59 -5.01 -25.80
N PRO A 277 -3.45 -4.73 -24.49
CA PRO A 277 -4.60 -4.61 -23.61
C PRO A 277 -5.58 -3.53 -24.09
N ALA A 278 -6.87 -3.82 -23.97
CA ALA A 278 -7.94 -2.90 -24.34
C ALA A 278 -8.94 -2.73 -23.17
N PRO A 279 -9.65 -1.59 -23.07
CA PRO A 279 -10.68 -1.42 -22.06
C PRO A 279 -11.73 -2.55 -22.13
N LEU A 280 -12.14 -3.09 -20.98
CA LEU A 280 -13.18 -4.12 -20.92
C LEU A 280 -14.55 -3.56 -21.34
N PHE A 281 -14.80 -2.29 -21.02
CA PHE A 281 -15.98 -1.53 -21.40
C PHE A 281 -15.58 -0.07 -21.68
N THR A 282 -16.33 0.61 -22.54
CA THR A 282 -16.04 1.97 -23.02
C THR A 282 -16.78 3.06 -22.26
N ALA A 283 -17.61 2.72 -21.28
CA ALA A 283 -18.32 3.71 -20.47
C ALA A 283 -17.31 4.58 -19.72
N ASP A 284 -17.48 5.90 -19.80
CA ASP A 284 -16.70 6.85 -19.00
C ASP A 284 -17.06 6.66 -17.53
N ALA A 285 -16.26 5.84 -16.84
CA ALA A 285 -16.30 5.79 -15.39
C ALA A 285 -15.81 7.12 -14.86
N THR A 286 -16.61 7.77 -14.02
CA THR A 286 -16.21 8.98 -13.28
C THR A 286 -15.38 8.65 -12.04
N ALA A 287 -15.30 7.37 -11.67
CA ALA A 287 -14.57 6.86 -10.52
C ALA A 287 -13.60 5.72 -10.92
N ALA A 288 -12.58 5.52 -10.10
CA ALA A 288 -11.53 4.53 -10.33
C ALA A 288 -12.06 3.12 -10.06
N ARG A 289 -12.01 2.22 -11.05
CA ARG A 289 -12.53 0.85 -10.94
C ARG A 289 -11.44 -0.19 -11.14
N ASN A 290 -11.53 -1.30 -10.39
CA ASN A 290 -10.60 -2.42 -10.51
C ASN A 290 -11.37 -3.76 -10.46
N PRO A 291 -10.98 -4.75 -11.27
CA PRO A 291 -11.61 -6.08 -11.23
C PRO A 291 -11.15 -6.85 -9.99
N ALA A 292 -11.94 -7.80 -9.52
CA ALA A 292 -11.61 -8.60 -8.35
C ALA A 292 -11.68 -10.11 -8.62
N SER A 293 -12.79 -10.59 -9.18
CA SER A 293 -12.98 -12.02 -9.47
C SER A 293 -14.08 -12.25 -10.51
N TRP A 294 -13.97 -13.36 -11.23
CA TRP A 294 -14.93 -13.79 -12.22
C TRP A 294 -15.66 -15.06 -11.80
N SER A 295 -16.96 -15.15 -12.07
CA SER A 295 -17.73 -16.40 -11.96
C SER A 295 -17.46 -17.29 -13.18
N ARG A 296 -17.89 -18.56 -13.10
CA ARG A 296 -18.01 -19.40 -14.30
C ARG A 296 -19.18 -18.92 -15.16
N PRO A 297 -19.24 -19.32 -16.45
CA PRO A 297 -20.38 -19.02 -17.30
C PRO A 297 -21.73 -19.33 -16.60
N PRO A 298 -22.69 -18.38 -16.58
CA PRO A 298 -22.61 -17.03 -17.15
C PRO A 298 -21.68 -16.12 -16.36
N ARG A 299 -20.75 -15.47 -17.08
CA ARG A 299 -19.63 -14.72 -16.48
C ARG A 299 -20.12 -13.41 -15.85
N LEU A 300 -19.88 -13.27 -14.56
CA LEU A 300 -20.05 -12.07 -13.76
C LEU A 300 -18.67 -11.64 -13.25
N LEU A 301 -18.39 -10.35 -13.32
CA LEU A 301 -17.20 -9.75 -12.73
C LEU A 301 -17.61 -9.01 -11.45
N ALA A 302 -17.11 -9.49 -10.31
CA ALA A 302 -17.06 -8.67 -9.11
C ALA A 302 -15.94 -7.62 -9.27
N LEU A 303 -16.26 -6.37 -8.96
CA LEU A 303 -15.31 -5.26 -9.03
C LEU A 303 -15.51 -4.34 -7.82
N TYR A 304 -14.48 -3.55 -7.53
CA TYR A 304 -14.59 -2.46 -6.57
C TYR A 304 -14.32 -1.13 -7.24
N GLU A 305 -15.03 -0.11 -6.75
CA GLU A 305 -14.89 1.29 -7.15
C GLU A 305 -14.30 2.07 -5.98
N ILE A 306 -13.36 2.97 -6.26
CA ILE A 306 -12.84 3.91 -5.26
C ILE A 306 -13.60 5.22 -5.46
N GLU A 307 -14.48 5.53 -4.51
CA GLU A 307 -15.33 6.72 -4.51
C GLU A 307 -14.84 7.67 -3.41
N PRO A 308 -14.38 8.89 -3.76
CA PRO A 308 -13.87 9.87 -2.78
C PRO A 308 -14.78 10.12 -1.57
N ALA A 309 -16.10 10.04 -1.73
CA ALA A 309 -17.05 10.29 -0.63
C ALA A 309 -17.32 9.07 0.27
N ARG A 310 -17.10 7.83 -0.20
CA ARG A 310 -17.52 6.58 0.48
C ARG A 310 -16.39 5.54 0.61
N ALA A 311 -15.16 5.96 0.34
CA ALA A 311 -13.97 5.11 0.25
C ALA A 311 -14.06 4.06 -0.87
N ARG A 312 -14.74 2.93 -0.64
CA ARG A 312 -14.89 1.87 -1.65
C ARG A 312 -16.28 1.26 -1.66
N ASP A 313 -16.72 0.94 -2.86
CA ASP A 313 -17.96 0.22 -3.13
C ASP A 313 -17.69 -1.12 -3.80
N VAL A 314 -18.61 -2.05 -3.61
CA VAL A 314 -18.66 -3.33 -4.30
C VAL A 314 -19.76 -3.34 -5.34
N LEU A 315 -19.38 -3.64 -6.58
CA LEU A 315 -20.28 -3.70 -7.72
C LEU A 315 -20.11 -5.02 -8.46
N VAL A 316 -21.09 -5.35 -9.30
CA VAL A 316 -21.02 -6.46 -10.23
C VAL A 316 -21.26 -5.97 -11.66
N TYR A 317 -20.44 -6.47 -12.58
CA TYR A 317 -20.59 -6.30 -14.01
C TYR A 317 -21.02 -7.62 -14.64
N ARG A 318 -22.16 -7.62 -15.34
CA ARG A 318 -22.53 -8.73 -16.23
C ARG A 318 -22.09 -8.39 -17.65
N VAL A 319 -21.38 -9.33 -18.29
CA VAL A 319 -20.83 -9.12 -19.65
C VAL A 319 -21.94 -8.73 -20.61
N GLY A 320 -21.78 -7.56 -21.26
CA GLY A 320 -22.76 -7.02 -22.21
C GLY A 320 -23.95 -6.27 -21.58
N GLU A 321 -24.02 -6.18 -20.25
CA GLU A 321 -25.04 -5.44 -19.52
C GLU A 321 -24.44 -4.24 -18.76
N SER A 322 -25.20 -3.68 -17.80
CA SER A 322 -24.77 -2.60 -16.92
C SER A 322 -23.96 -3.09 -15.72
N ILE A 323 -23.24 -2.16 -15.10
CA ILE A 323 -22.61 -2.34 -13.79
C ILE A 323 -23.64 -1.94 -12.74
N VAL A 324 -23.88 -2.81 -11.76
CA VAL A 324 -24.85 -2.54 -10.69
C VAL A 324 -24.18 -2.61 -9.32
N PRO A 325 -24.51 -1.70 -8.39
CA PRO A 325 -24.00 -1.76 -7.03
C PRO A 325 -24.59 -2.97 -6.30
N VAL A 326 -23.74 -3.63 -5.52
CA VAL A 326 -24.11 -4.71 -4.60
C VAL A 326 -24.09 -4.19 -3.16
N ALA A 327 -23.00 -3.48 -2.80
CA ALA A 327 -22.85 -2.79 -1.54
C ALA A 327 -22.19 -1.43 -1.83
N ALA A 328 -22.90 -0.38 -1.43
CA ALA A 328 -22.52 1.01 -1.67
C ALA A 328 -23.08 1.84 -0.52
N THR A 329 -22.57 1.60 0.69
CA THR A 329 -23.07 2.26 1.91
C THR A 329 -22.06 3.32 2.38
N SER A 330 -22.16 3.75 3.63
CA SER A 330 -21.14 4.60 4.26
C SER A 330 -19.95 3.81 4.81
N ALA A 331 -20.04 2.47 4.85
CA ALA A 331 -18.92 1.61 5.19
C ALA A 331 -17.94 1.51 4.01
N ASN A 332 -16.70 1.09 4.28
CA ASN A 332 -15.69 0.84 3.26
C ASN A 332 -15.81 -0.62 2.78
N GLU A 333 -16.51 -0.82 1.67
CA GLU A 333 -16.77 -2.13 1.08
C GLU A 333 -15.72 -2.54 0.05
N ARG A 334 -15.05 -3.68 0.26
CA ARG A 334 -13.86 -4.06 -0.52
C ARG A 334 -13.63 -5.57 -0.62
N SER A 335 -12.58 -5.97 -1.33
CA SER A 335 -12.21 -7.37 -1.56
C SER A 335 -13.37 -8.26 -2.05
N PRO A 336 -14.11 -7.87 -3.11
CA PRO A 336 -15.26 -8.65 -3.52
C PRO A 336 -14.88 -9.93 -4.27
N ALA A 337 -15.55 -11.03 -3.93
CA ALA A 337 -15.37 -12.35 -4.50
C ALA A 337 -16.71 -12.91 -4.96
N VAL A 338 -16.89 -13.20 -6.25
CA VAL A 338 -18.09 -13.87 -6.76
C VAL A 338 -17.95 -15.39 -6.66
N SER A 339 -19.02 -16.08 -6.25
CA SER A 339 -19.05 -17.53 -6.17
C SER A 339 -18.96 -18.17 -7.56
N PRO A 340 -18.48 -19.42 -7.68
CA PRO A 340 -18.26 -20.03 -8.99
C PRO A 340 -19.55 -20.21 -9.79
N ASP A 341 -20.68 -20.36 -9.11
CA ASP A 341 -22.03 -20.47 -9.70
C ASP A 341 -22.69 -19.10 -9.98
N GLY A 342 -22.03 -18.00 -9.62
CA GLY A 342 -22.53 -16.64 -9.83
C GLY A 342 -23.71 -16.24 -8.94
N ARG A 343 -24.04 -17.03 -7.91
CA ARG A 343 -25.21 -16.79 -7.04
C ARG A 343 -24.90 -15.89 -5.85
N TRP A 344 -23.65 -15.82 -5.43
CA TRP A 344 -23.22 -15.05 -4.27
C TRP A 344 -22.05 -14.13 -4.63
N ILE A 345 -21.98 -13.01 -3.92
CA ILE A 345 -20.78 -12.19 -3.84
C ILE A 345 -20.43 -11.99 -2.38
N ALA A 346 -19.24 -12.43 -1.98
CA ALA A 346 -18.68 -12.17 -0.66
C ALA A 346 -17.82 -10.92 -0.72
N TYR A 347 -17.77 -10.12 0.34
CA TYR A 347 -16.97 -8.91 0.41
C TYR A 347 -16.65 -8.57 1.87
N VAL A 348 -15.66 -7.72 2.07
CA VAL A 348 -15.33 -7.13 3.37
C VAL A 348 -16.10 -5.82 3.50
N ALA A 349 -16.69 -5.56 4.66
CA ALA A 349 -17.21 -4.24 5.03
C ALA A 349 -16.95 -3.96 6.51
N ASP A 350 -16.86 -2.68 6.88
CA ASP A 350 -16.55 -2.22 8.23
C ASP A 350 -17.57 -1.23 8.83
N PRO A 351 -18.90 -1.50 8.78
CA PRO A 351 -19.92 -0.55 9.25
C PRO A 351 -19.83 -0.21 10.75
N SER A 352 -19.09 -1.01 11.53
CA SER A 352 -18.82 -0.78 12.95
C SER A 352 -17.36 -0.39 13.24
N GLY A 353 -16.57 -0.11 12.21
CA GLY A 353 -15.12 0.14 12.30
C GLY A 353 -14.26 -1.12 12.39
N ARG A 354 -14.86 -2.32 12.32
CA ARG A 354 -14.16 -3.60 12.24
C ARG A 354 -14.54 -4.32 10.95
N ASP A 355 -13.54 -4.85 10.26
CA ASP A 355 -13.73 -5.66 9.06
C ASP A 355 -14.50 -6.94 9.33
N GLU A 356 -15.57 -7.18 8.57
CA GLU A 356 -16.28 -8.45 8.58
C GLU A 356 -16.57 -8.90 7.15
N ILE A 357 -16.71 -10.21 6.96
CA ILE A 357 -17.16 -10.78 5.69
C ILE A 357 -18.68 -10.74 5.64
N TYR A 358 -19.21 -10.14 4.58
CA TYR A 358 -20.61 -10.19 4.19
C TYR A 358 -20.74 -11.00 2.90
N ALA A 359 -21.92 -11.59 2.68
CA ALA A 359 -22.25 -12.22 1.42
C ALA A 359 -23.66 -11.84 0.98
N THR A 360 -23.79 -11.32 -0.23
CA THR A 360 -25.06 -10.91 -0.83
C THR A 360 -25.43 -11.86 -1.96
N ARG A 361 -26.69 -12.27 -2.02
CA ARG A 361 -27.22 -13.05 -3.15
C ARG A 361 -27.43 -12.18 -4.38
N LEU A 362 -27.04 -12.73 -5.53
CA LEU A 362 -27.20 -12.10 -6.84
C LEU A 362 -28.42 -12.64 -7.62
N ASP A 363 -28.92 -13.83 -7.24
CA ASP A 363 -30.08 -14.46 -7.88
C ASP A 363 -31.42 -14.09 -7.22
N ARG A 364 -31.37 -13.44 -6.06
CA ARG A 364 -32.52 -12.96 -5.30
C ARG A 364 -32.13 -11.66 -4.60
N ALA A 365 -32.84 -10.57 -4.91
CA ALA A 365 -32.55 -9.27 -4.32
C ALA A 365 -32.71 -9.26 -2.80
N GLY A 366 -31.79 -8.61 -2.09
CA GLY A 366 -31.95 -8.23 -0.68
C GLY A 366 -31.53 -9.26 0.38
N ASP A 367 -30.95 -10.40 0.01
CA ASP A 367 -30.50 -11.42 0.96
C ASP A 367 -28.99 -11.25 1.21
N THR A 368 -28.65 -10.42 2.20
CA THR A 368 -27.27 -10.17 2.66
C THR A 368 -27.06 -10.81 4.02
N LEU A 369 -26.05 -11.67 4.11
CA LEU A 369 -25.63 -12.35 5.33
C LEU A 369 -24.34 -11.73 5.85
N ARG A 370 -24.26 -11.49 7.16
CA ARG A 370 -22.98 -11.29 7.85
C ARG A 370 -22.42 -12.65 8.20
N LEU A 371 -21.26 -13.00 7.63
CA LEU A 371 -20.64 -14.31 7.77
C LEU A 371 -19.60 -14.37 8.90
N THR A 372 -19.18 -13.24 9.46
CA THR A 372 -18.17 -13.22 10.53
C THR A 372 -18.50 -12.17 11.59
N ASP A 373 -18.01 -12.39 12.80
CA ASP A 373 -18.16 -11.46 13.92
C ASP A 373 -16.87 -11.18 14.71
N ALA A 374 -15.76 -11.81 14.34
CA ALA A 374 -14.48 -11.78 15.04
C ALA A 374 -13.38 -10.97 14.32
N GLY A 375 -13.70 -10.26 13.24
CA GLY A 375 -12.71 -9.56 12.43
C GLY A 375 -12.14 -10.48 11.35
N ALA A 376 -12.55 -10.26 10.09
CA ALA A 376 -12.20 -11.14 8.99
C ALA A 376 -11.98 -10.42 7.66
N SER A 377 -11.13 -10.99 6.81
CA SER A 377 -10.72 -10.36 5.55
C SER A 377 -10.43 -11.40 4.45
N GLU A 378 -10.16 -10.89 3.25
CA GLU A 378 -9.63 -11.68 2.12
C GLU A 378 -10.50 -12.90 1.71
N PRO A 379 -11.79 -12.70 1.38
CA PRO A 379 -12.65 -13.78 0.92
C PRO A 379 -12.23 -14.29 -0.46
N VAL A 380 -12.16 -15.61 -0.63
CA VAL A 380 -11.91 -16.30 -1.90
C VAL A 380 -12.86 -17.48 -2.05
N TRP A 381 -13.64 -17.48 -3.13
CA TRP A 381 -14.56 -18.57 -3.42
C TRP A 381 -13.90 -19.72 -4.17
N THR A 382 -14.28 -20.94 -3.82
CA THR A 382 -13.99 -22.17 -4.57
C THR A 382 -15.28 -22.95 -4.81
N ARG A 383 -15.20 -24.10 -5.50
CA ARG A 383 -16.34 -25.02 -5.62
C ARG A 383 -16.78 -25.59 -4.27
N GLU A 384 -15.87 -25.69 -3.31
CA GLU A 384 -16.11 -26.34 -2.02
C GLU A 384 -16.74 -25.38 -1.01
N GLY A 385 -16.46 -24.09 -1.13
CA GLY A 385 -16.74 -23.13 -0.07
C GLY A 385 -16.03 -21.80 -0.24
N LEU A 386 -16.32 -20.91 0.72
CA LEU A 386 -15.67 -19.62 0.90
C LEU A 386 -14.49 -19.77 1.86
N PHE A 387 -13.29 -19.47 1.38
CA PHE A 387 -12.10 -19.33 2.22
C PHE A 387 -11.88 -17.87 2.59
N TYR A 388 -11.35 -17.62 3.78
CA TYR A 388 -11.10 -16.26 4.27
C TYR A 388 -10.08 -16.25 5.42
N ARG A 389 -9.63 -15.07 5.86
CA ARG A 389 -8.68 -14.89 6.96
C ARG A 389 -9.36 -14.33 8.21
N GLU A 390 -9.04 -14.89 9.37
CA GLU A 390 -9.29 -14.34 10.71
C GLU A 390 -7.96 -14.28 11.46
N GLY A 391 -7.33 -13.09 11.53
CA GLY A 391 -5.96 -12.98 12.04
C GLY A 391 -4.96 -13.83 11.22
N GLU A 392 -4.28 -14.78 11.86
CA GLU A 392 -3.39 -15.74 11.18
C GLU A 392 -4.08 -17.07 10.85
N ARG A 393 -5.38 -17.18 11.08
CA ARG A 393 -6.18 -18.37 10.76
C ARG A 393 -6.71 -18.26 9.34
N MET A 394 -6.50 -19.32 8.58
CA MET A 394 -7.26 -19.56 7.35
C MET A 394 -8.53 -20.32 7.72
N MET A 395 -9.67 -19.71 7.43
CA MET A 395 -10.98 -20.23 7.72
C MET A 395 -11.68 -20.66 6.42
N MET A 396 -12.63 -21.56 6.54
CA MET A 396 -13.42 -22.06 5.43
C MET A 396 -14.88 -22.24 5.86
N ARG A 397 -15.81 -21.73 5.05
CA ARG A 397 -17.25 -22.03 5.14
C ARG A 397 -17.64 -22.91 3.95
N PRO A 398 -18.06 -24.18 4.16
CA PRO A 398 -18.44 -25.06 3.06
C PRO A 398 -19.71 -24.55 2.39
N LEU A 399 -19.94 -24.91 1.13
CA LEU A 399 -21.23 -24.68 0.48
C LEU A 399 -22.21 -25.79 0.87
N GLU A 400 -23.24 -25.43 1.62
CA GLU A 400 -24.33 -26.32 2.06
C GLU A 400 -25.63 -25.87 1.41
N LYS A 401 -26.24 -26.74 0.59
CA LYS A 401 -27.48 -26.43 -0.17
C LYS A 401 -27.39 -25.12 -0.98
N GLY A 402 -26.19 -24.75 -1.43
CA GLY A 402 -25.94 -23.55 -2.22
C GLY A 402 -25.78 -22.25 -1.41
N ALA A 403 -25.56 -22.33 -0.10
CA ALA A 403 -25.22 -21.19 0.77
C ALA A 403 -23.97 -21.49 1.61
N PRO A 404 -23.23 -20.48 2.09
CA PRO A 404 -22.14 -20.69 3.04
C PRO A 404 -22.66 -21.29 4.36
N GLY A 405 -22.15 -22.45 4.76
CA GLY A 405 -22.42 -23.13 6.02
C GLY A 405 -21.54 -22.65 7.18
N GLU A 406 -21.43 -23.48 8.22
CA GLU A 406 -20.66 -23.17 9.44
C GLU A 406 -19.14 -23.06 9.19
N PRO A 407 -18.44 -22.13 9.85
CA PRO A 407 -17.02 -21.93 9.63
C PRO A 407 -16.20 -23.03 10.29
N ARG A 408 -15.11 -23.42 9.64
CA ARG A 408 -14.10 -24.32 10.21
C ARG A 408 -12.70 -23.81 9.92
N LEU A 409 -11.78 -24.08 10.84
CA LEU A 409 -10.37 -23.82 10.66
C LEU A 409 -9.83 -24.71 9.54
N GLN A 410 -9.14 -24.12 8.57
CA GLN A 410 -8.39 -24.85 7.55
C GLN A 410 -6.95 -25.10 8.02
N PHE A 411 -6.25 -24.05 8.45
CA PHE A 411 -4.94 -24.10 9.11
C PHE A 411 -4.60 -22.73 9.71
N GLU A 412 -3.52 -22.66 10.48
CA GLU A 412 -2.93 -21.40 10.96
C GLU A 412 -1.56 -21.16 10.31
N GLY A 413 -1.24 -19.89 10.01
CA GLY A 413 0.09 -19.54 9.53
C GLY A 413 0.26 -18.07 9.17
N HIS A 414 1.49 -17.59 9.32
CA HIS A 414 1.87 -16.21 9.03
C HIS A 414 2.24 -16.01 7.56
N PHE A 415 1.41 -15.24 6.86
CA PHE A 415 1.54 -14.91 5.44
C PHE A 415 1.26 -13.43 5.20
N GLU A 416 1.83 -12.90 4.12
CA GLU A 416 1.65 -11.52 3.68
C GLU A 416 0.19 -11.22 3.37
N ARG A 417 -0.18 -9.94 3.54
CA ARG A 417 -1.50 -9.40 3.24
C ARG A 417 -1.41 -8.38 2.11
N ASP A 418 -2.56 -8.06 1.51
CA ASP A 418 -2.61 -7.03 0.47
C ASP A 418 -2.39 -5.66 1.14
N PRO A 419 -1.38 -4.87 0.75
CA PRO A 419 -1.09 -3.62 1.45
C PRO A 419 -2.24 -2.61 1.43
N GLY A 420 -3.12 -2.67 0.42
CA GLY A 420 -4.30 -1.82 0.33
C GLY A 420 -5.59 -2.45 0.86
N SER A 421 -5.52 -3.70 1.34
CA SER A 421 -6.68 -4.55 1.67
C SER A 421 -7.76 -4.55 0.58
N ASN A 422 -7.33 -4.40 -0.68
CA ASN A 422 -8.23 -4.29 -1.83
C ASN A 422 -8.76 -5.65 -2.26
N LEU A 423 -7.93 -6.69 -2.10
CA LEU A 423 -8.19 -8.07 -2.51
C LEU A 423 -7.47 -9.06 -1.58
N ALA A 424 -7.82 -10.35 -1.68
CA ALA A 424 -7.06 -11.41 -1.03
C ALA A 424 -5.61 -11.49 -1.54
N ALA A 425 -4.65 -11.66 -0.61
CA ALA A 425 -3.22 -11.81 -0.90
C ALA A 425 -2.80 -13.26 -1.16
N TYR A 426 -3.79 -14.12 -1.42
CA TYR A 426 -3.63 -15.50 -1.83
C TYR A 426 -4.64 -15.85 -2.91
N ASP A 427 -4.47 -17.02 -3.53
CA ASP A 427 -5.47 -17.67 -4.36
C ASP A 427 -5.41 -19.18 -4.15
N ILE A 428 -6.43 -19.90 -4.63
CA ILE A 428 -6.54 -21.35 -4.48
C ILE A 428 -6.57 -21.99 -5.86
N ASP A 429 -5.61 -22.88 -6.13
CA ASP A 429 -5.53 -23.57 -7.40
C ASP A 429 -6.67 -24.60 -7.58
N PRO A 430 -6.91 -25.11 -8.80
CA PRO A 430 -7.96 -26.11 -9.03
C PRO A 430 -7.80 -27.43 -8.25
N GLY A 431 -6.61 -27.70 -7.69
CA GLY A 431 -6.33 -28.83 -6.81
C GLY A 431 -6.58 -28.54 -5.33
N GLY A 432 -7.04 -27.34 -4.97
CA GLY A 432 -7.32 -26.93 -3.59
C GLY A 432 -6.11 -26.44 -2.81
N ARG A 433 -4.95 -26.23 -3.47
CA ARG A 433 -3.73 -25.76 -2.82
C ARG A 433 -3.67 -24.25 -2.88
N PHE A 434 -3.21 -23.63 -1.81
CA PHE A 434 -3.12 -22.18 -1.72
C PHE A 434 -1.81 -21.71 -2.35
N ILE A 435 -1.86 -20.64 -3.12
CA ILE A 435 -0.69 -19.86 -3.53
C ILE A 435 -0.65 -18.62 -2.67
N MET A 436 0.38 -18.51 -1.82
CA MET A 436 0.52 -17.46 -0.82
C MET A 436 1.88 -16.77 -0.94
N LEU A 437 1.99 -15.63 -0.27
CA LEU A 437 3.21 -14.84 -0.18
C LEU A 437 3.73 -14.91 1.26
N LYS A 438 5.04 -15.14 1.41
CA LYS A 438 5.71 -15.15 2.72
C LYS A 438 6.89 -14.20 2.71
N SER A 439 6.95 -13.33 3.71
CA SER A 439 8.10 -12.44 3.95
C SER A 439 9.43 -13.18 3.87
N ALA A 440 10.37 -12.67 3.10
CA ALA A 440 11.74 -13.19 3.05
C ALA A 440 12.62 -12.68 4.21
N LEU A 441 12.00 -12.24 5.32
CA LEU A 441 12.65 -11.55 6.43
C LEU A 441 13.93 -12.27 6.88
N LYS A 442 15.04 -11.55 6.78
CA LYS A 442 16.25 -11.78 7.58
C LYS A 442 16.38 -10.65 8.60
N SER A 443 17.03 -10.94 9.71
CA SER A 443 17.25 -10.02 10.82
C SER A 443 17.66 -8.61 10.35
N ARG A 444 16.96 -7.59 10.85
CA ARG A 444 17.30 -6.19 10.63
C ARG A 444 18.57 -5.85 11.41
N GLY A 445 19.58 -5.33 10.73
CA GLY A 445 20.75 -4.76 11.37
C GLY A 445 20.54 -3.26 11.59
N LEU A 446 20.52 -2.82 12.85
CA LEU A 446 20.70 -1.40 13.18
C LEU A 446 22.19 -1.07 13.00
N ARG A 447 22.49 -0.05 12.21
CA ARG A 447 23.84 0.49 12.07
C ARG A 447 23.95 1.79 12.83
N ILE A 448 25.01 1.92 13.62
CA ILE A 448 25.35 3.13 14.38
C ILE A 448 26.71 3.59 13.90
N VAL A 449 26.79 4.83 13.42
CA VAL A 449 28.04 5.50 13.06
C VAL A 449 28.25 6.63 14.04
N ARG A 450 29.26 6.49 14.90
CA ARG A 450 29.65 7.52 15.88
C ARG A 450 30.52 8.56 15.19
N ASN A 451 30.45 9.81 15.65
CA ASN A 451 31.20 10.95 15.08
C ASN A 451 30.94 11.17 13.57
N TRP A 452 29.76 10.74 13.11
CA TRP A 452 29.39 10.76 11.70
C TRP A 452 29.35 12.19 11.12
N ALA A 453 28.97 13.18 11.92
CA ALA A 453 29.02 14.59 11.51
C ALA A 453 30.42 15.04 11.03
N THR A 454 31.50 14.55 11.66
CA THR A 454 32.87 14.87 11.24
C THR A 454 33.21 14.20 9.91
N GLU A 455 32.79 12.94 9.73
CA GLU A 455 32.97 12.20 8.47
C GLU A 455 32.18 12.84 7.32
N LEU A 456 30.96 13.33 7.58
CA LEU A 456 30.14 14.02 6.59
C LEU A 456 30.85 15.24 6.02
N THR A 457 31.41 16.10 6.87
CA THR A 457 32.16 17.27 6.45
C THR A 457 33.39 16.89 5.62
N ALA A 458 34.06 15.77 5.95
CA ALA A 458 35.19 15.28 5.17
C ALA A 458 34.79 14.75 3.78
N VAL A 459 33.69 13.98 3.71
CA VAL A 459 33.15 13.42 2.45
C VAL A 459 32.63 14.53 1.53
N LEU A 460 32.09 15.62 2.08
CA LEU A 460 31.54 16.73 1.30
C LEU A 460 32.54 17.87 1.05
N GLY A 461 33.59 17.98 1.87
CA GLY A 461 34.68 18.96 1.70
C GLY A 461 35.78 18.51 0.74
N SER A 462 35.88 17.21 0.45
CA SER A 462 36.70 16.68 -0.63
C SER A 462 35.90 16.80 -1.94
N GLY A 463 35.95 17.98 -2.56
CA GLY A 463 35.34 18.21 -3.86
C GLY A 463 35.75 17.12 -4.87
N PHE A 464 34.75 16.51 -5.50
CA PHE A 464 34.92 15.75 -6.74
C PHE A 464 34.89 16.70 -7.93
#